data_AF-A0A7R9SIY0-F1
#
_entry.id   AF-A0A7R9SIY0-F1
#
_cell.length_a   1.000
_cell.length_b   1.000
_cell.length_c   1.000
_cell.angle_alpha   90.00
_cell.angle_beta   90.00
_cell.angle_gamma   90.00
#
_symmetry.space_group_name_H-M   'P 1'
#
loop_
_entity.id
_entity.type
_entity.pdbx_description
1 polymer ?
#
loop_
_entity_poly.entity_id
_entity_poly.type
_entity_poly.pdbx_seq_one_letter_code
_entity_poly.pdbx_strand_id
1 'polypeptide(L)'
;EDNALCLWDQKGIIYYELLRPGEIVNTERYRMQMTNLNRILSEKRPECKRRHHKVILLHNNAPAHTSRLVKNTVQALGWEMR
;
A
#
# COMPACT_ATOMS: atom_id res chain seq x y z
N GLU A 1 -3.94 -15.36 -11.00
CA GLU A 1 -4.99 -14.52 -10.42
C GLU A 1 -4.39 -13.87 -9.18
N ASP A 2 -4.29 -12.54 -9.17
CA ASP A 2 -3.65 -11.76 -8.10
C ASP A 2 -4.59 -11.67 -6.89
N ASN A 3 -4.77 -12.79 -6.21
CA ASN A 3 -5.75 -12.94 -5.12
C ASN A 3 -5.16 -12.50 -3.76
N ALA A 4 -3.99 -11.86 -3.77
CA ALA A 4 -3.30 -11.46 -2.55
C ALA A 4 -2.56 -10.13 -2.75
N LEU A 5 -2.72 -9.22 -1.80
CA LEU A 5 -1.84 -8.07 -1.65
C LEU A 5 -0.73 -8.48 -0.69
N CYS A 6 0.53 -8.35 -1.09
CA CYS A 6 1.68 -8.55 -0.21
C CYS A 6 2.64 -7.36 -0.34
N LEU A 7 2.85 -6.67 0.78
CA LEU A 7 3.67 -5.47 0.89
C LEU A 7 4.85 -5.77 1.81
N TRP A 8 6.04 -5.52 1.31
CA TRP A 8 7.30 -5.87 1.96
C TRP A 8 8.36 -4.83 1.63
N ASP A 9 9.38 -4.77 2.47
CA ASP A 9 10.58 -3.97 2.25
C ASP A 9 11.83 -4.84 2.43
N GLN A 10 13.01 -4.21 2.36
CA GLN A 10 14.29 -4.88 2.60
C GLN A 10 14.43 -5.58 3.96
N LYS A 11 13.52 -5.32 4.92
CA LYS A 11 13.47 -5.96 6.24
C LYS A 11 12.38 -7.03 6.34
N GLY A 12 11.69 -7.36 5.24
CA GLY A 12 10.70 -8.41 5.15
C GLY A 12 9.25 -7.92 5.02
N ILE A 13 8.29 -8.82 5.29
CA ILE A 13 6.86 -8.58 5.07
C ILE A 13 6.30 -7.61 6.11
N ILE A 14 5.64 -6.55 5.62
CA ILE A 14 4.99 -5.52 6.44
C ILE A 14 3.52 -5.89 6.61
N TYR A 15 2.83 -6.13 5.50
CA TYR A 15 1.40 -6.40 5.48
C TYR A 15 1.07 -7.35 4.34
N TYR A 16 0.12 -8.24 4.57
CA TYR A 16 -0.48 -9.02 3.52
C TYR A 16 -1.98 -9.19 3.77
N GLU A 17 -2.74 -9.32 2.70
CA GLU A 17 -4.16 -9.62 2.74
C GLU A 17 -4.44 -10.66 1.65
N LEU A 18 -5.01 -11.79 2.06
CA LEU A 18 -5.50 -12.82 1.15
C LEU A 18 -6.98 -12.58 0.87
N LEU A 19 -7.32 -12.48 -0.41
CA LEU A 19 -8.69 -12.32 -0.87
C LEU A 19 -9.42 -13.66 -0.87
N ARG A 20 -10.74 -13.62 -0.69
CA ARG A 20 -11.55 -14.83 -0.89
C ARG A 20 -11.58 -15.19 -2.38
N PRO A 21 -11.77 -16.47 -2.72
CA PRO A 21 -11.91 -16.89 -4.12
C PRO A 21 -12.98 -16.07 -4.84
N GLY A 22 -12.66 -15.54 -6.02
CA GLY A 22 -13.55 -14.70 -6.83
C GLY A 22 -13.62 -13.22 -6.43
N GLU A 23 -12.97 -12.79 -5.34
CA GLU A 23 -12.82 -11.38 -5.01
C GLU A 23 -11.67 -10.74 -5.81
N ILE A 24 -11.89 -9.50 -6.25
CA ILE A 24 -10.89 -8.70 -6.97
C ILE A 24 -10.54 -7.45 -6.16
N VAL A 25 -9.30 -6.97 -6.32
CA VAL A 25 -8.89 -5.67 -5.80
C VAL A 25 -9.48 -4.57 -6.69
N ASN A 26 -10.56 -3.94 -6.23
CA ASN A 26 -11.06 -2.72 -6.83
C ASN A 26 -10.38 -1.47 -6.21
N THR A 27 -10.65 -0.31 -6.79
CA THR A 27 -10.07 0.98 -6.37
C THR A 27 -10.29 1.28 -4.89
N GLU A 28 -11.51 1.11 -4.37
CA GLU A 28 -11.82 1.41 -2.96
C GLU A 28 -11.12 0.45 -2.00
N ARG A 29 -11.07 -0.84 -2.34
CA ARG A 29 -10.35 -1.83 -1.54
C ARG A 29 -8.86 -1.51 -1.50
N TYR A 30 -8.26 -1.21 -2.65
CA TYR A 30 -6.84 -0.83 -2.70
C TYR A 30 -6.55 0.44 -1.89
N ARG A 31 -7.42 1.44 -1.97
CA ARG A 31 -7.35 2.66 -1.15
C ARG A 31 -7.39 2.35 0.35
N MET A 32 -8.31 1.48 0.78
CA MET A 32 -8.41 1.05 2.18
C MET A 32 -7.16 0.28 2.62
N GLN A 33 -6.63 -0.60 1.76
CA GLN A 33 -5.38 -1.31 2.00
C GLN A 33 -4.19 -0.37 2.17
N MET A 34 -4.07 0.71 1.39
CA MET A 34 -3.02 1.72 1.57
C MET A 34 -3.13 2.43 2.94
N THR A 35 -4.35 2.75 3.37
CA THR A 35 -4.59 3.38 4.67
C THR A 35 -4.21 2.44 5.81
N ASN A 36 -4.59 1.16 5.72
CA ASN A 36 -4.24 0.13 6.68
C ASN A 36 -2.72 -0.11 6.71
N LEU A 37 -2.08 -0.16 5.55
CA LEU A 37 -0.63 -0.29 5.43
C LEU A 37 0.06 0.86 6.16
N ASN A 38 -0.38 2.10 6.01
CA ASN A 38 0.25 3.23 6.69
C ASN A 38 0.21 3.10 8.23
N ARG A 39 -0.89 2.58 8.77
CA ARG A 39 -0.98 2.29 10.21
C ARG A 39 0.02 1.22 10.62
N ILE A 40 0.08 0.10 9.90
CA ILE A 40 0.98 -1.03 10.23
C ILE A 40 2.44 -0.66 10.01
N LEU A 41 2.74 0.10 8.96
CA LEU A 41 4.09 0.60 8.66
C LEU A 41 4.61 1.45 9.83
N SER A 42 3.75 2.28 10.40
CA SER A 42 4.09 3.10 11.56
C SER A 42 4.46 2.29 12.80
N GLU A 43 3.89 1.09 12.95
CA GLU A 43 4.15 0.18 14.07
C GLU A 43 5.38 -0.69 13.82
N LYS A 44 5.50 -1.27 12.62
CA LYS A 44 6.56 -2.20 12.24
C LYS A 44 7.88 -1.52 11.83
N ARG A 45 7.81 -0.25 11.41
CA ARG A 45 8.94 0.56 10.92
C ARG A 45 8.89 1.96 11.53
N PRO A 46 9.03 2.11 12.86
CA PRO A 46 9.00 3.42 13.52
C PRO A 46 10.06 4.40 12.97
N GLU A 47 11.13 3.90 12.37
CA GLU A 47 12.15 4.69 11.67
C GLU A 47 11.60 5.45 10.46
N CYS A 48 10.55 4.97 9.79
CA CYS A 48 9.91 5.69 8.68
C CYS A 48 9.29 7.00 9.16
N LYS A 49 8.75 7.02 10.39
CA LYS A 49 8.27 8.26 11.02
C LYS A 49 9.41 9.17 11.46
N ARG A 50 10.49 8.60 11.99
CA ARG A 50 11.60 9.37 12.57
C ARG A 50 12.51 10.02 11.53
N ARG A 51 12.72 9.37 10.38
CA ARG A 51 13.78 9.78 9.46
C ARG A 51 13.38 10.84 8.44
N HIS A 52 12.15 11.38 8.46
CA HIS A 52 11.61 12.21 7.38
C HIS A 52 11.78 11.60 5.97
N HIS A 53 12.11 10.30 5.88
CA HIS A 53 12.31 9.63 4.60
C HIS A 53 10.93 9.37 4.02
N LYS A 54 10.70 9.95 2.85
CA LYS A 54 9.50 9.75 2.07
C LYS A 54 9.38 8.26 1.74
N VAL A 55 8.28 7.63 2.12
CA VAL A 55 8.00 6.24 1.74
C VAL A 55 7.84 6.23 0.22
N ILE A 56 8.55 5.32 -0.46
CA ILE A 56 8.42 5.11 -1.90
C ILE A 56 7.59 3.85 -2.10
N LEU A 57 6.40 4.01 -2.67
CA LEU A 57 5.51 2.93 -3.06
C LEU A 57 5.83 2.49 -4.48
N LEU A 58 6.31 1.25 -4.63
CA LEU A 58 6.49 0.57 -5.90
C LEU A 58 5.37 -0.47 -6.07
N HIS A 59 4.59 -0.36 -7.15
CA HIS A 59 3.48 -1.26 -7.44
C HIS A 59 3.24 -1.38 -8.95
N ASN A 60 2.46 -2.38 -9.38
CA ASN A 60 2.12 -2.52 -10.79
C ASN A 60 1.06 -1.48 -11.24
N ASN A 61 0.94 -1.29 -12.55
CA ASN A 61 0.04 -0.30 -13.16
C ASN A 61 -1.41 -0.78 -13.32
N ALA A 62 -1.90 -1.66 -12.44
CA ALA A 62 -3.28 -2.14 -12.52
C ALA A 62 -4.29 -0.95 -12.49
N PRO A 63 -5.46 -1.05 -13.15
CA PRO A 63 -6.41 0.07 -13.21
C PRO A 63 -6.85 0.60 -11.84
N ALA A 64 -7.03 -0.28 -10.85
CA ALA A 64 -7.36 0.11 -9.48
C ALA A 64 -6.25 0.97 -8.86
N HIS A 65 -4.99 0.60 -9.12
CA HIS A 65 -3.79 1.19 -8.54
C HIS A 65 -3.47 2.58 -9.12
N THR A 66 -3.76 2.77 -10.40
CA THR A 66 -3.46 4.04 -11.11
C THR A 66 -4.62 5.05 -11.05
N SER A 67 -5.73 4.68 -10.40
CA SER A 67 -6.91 5.52 -10.24
C SER A 67 -6.60 6.82 -9.49
N ARG A 68 -7.37 7.88 -9.80
CA ARG A 68 -7.21 9.19 -9.13
C ARG A 68 -7.39 9.11 -7.62
N LEU A 69 -8.31 8.28 -7.15
CA LEU A 69 -8.62 8.12 -5.73
C LEU A 69 -7.42 7.53 -4.96
N VAL A 70 -6.78 6.52 -5.53
CA VAL A 70 -5.57 5.91 -4.94
C VAL A 70 -4.41 6.90 -4.97
N LYS A 71 -4.19 7.56 -6.10
CA LYS A 71 -3.12 8.58 -6.22
C LYS A 71 -3.26 9.69 -5.17
N ASN A 72 -4.47 10.22 -5.00
CA ASN A 72 -4.75 11.24 -3.99
C ASN A 72 -4.52 10.71 -2.56
N THR A 73 -4.89 9.46 -2.30
CA THR A 73 -4.69 8.83 -0.99
C THR A 73 -3.21 8.68 -0.68
N VAL A 74 -2.43 8.12 -1.61
CA VAL A 74 -0.98 7.91 -1.43
C VAL A 74 -0.24 9.25 -1.25
N GLN A 75 -0.64 10.28 -2.00
CA GLN A 75 -0.11 11.64 -1.83
C GLN A 75 -0.47 12.24 -0.46
N ALA A 76 -1.71 12.05 0.03
CA ALA A 76 -2.13 12.51 1.35
C ALA A 76 -1.39 11.79 2.49
N LEU A 77 -0.94 10.56 2.27
CA LEU A 77 -0.06 9.82 3.19
C LEU A 77 1.39 10.34 3.16
N GLY A 78 1.72 11.27 2.26
CA GLY A 78 3.06 11.82 2.08
C GLY A 78 4.03 10.86 1.37
N TRP A 79 3.51 9.86 0.64
CA TRP A 79 4.32 8.86 -0.04
C TRP A 79 4.62 9.28 -1.48
N GLU A 80 5.71 8.77 -2.02
CA GLU A 80 6.05 8.86 -3.45
C GLU A 80 5.56 7.60 -4.16
N MET A 81 4.86 7.76 -5.29
CA MET A 81 4.55 6.63 -6.17
C MET A 81 5.64 6.50 -7.24
N ARG A 82 6.10 5.28 -7.48
CA ARG A 82 7.06 4.93 -8.53
C ARG A 82 6.57 3.74 -9.34
#